data_AF-A0A8S3SZL3-F1
#
_entry.id   AF-A0A8S3SZL3-F1
#
_cell.length_a   1.000
_cell.length_b   1.000
_cell.length_c   1.000
_cell.angle_alpha   90.00
_cell.angle_beta   90.00
_cell.angle_gamma   90.00
#
_symmetry.space_group_name_H-M   'P 1'
#
loop_
_entity.id
_entity.type
_entity.pdbx_description
1 polymer ?
#
loop_
_entity_poly.entity_id
_entity_poly.type
_entity_poly.pdbx_seq_one_letter_code
_entity_poly.pdbx_strand_id
1 'polypeptide(L)'
;MTSIRNFICQFSARIPIPAKCGIINGRHRQYIRLFFLCGDQKERCIYGNSYFTLDTKVPKTWIHLMFLAIQAQSTSALSQNDPSISSLKTCLEAISEKGQNIFLTIVTSSFPSAKDQDLLIQELNRIRFFDVFEFNAAKKHWACFVCNHPEKVGDLLQDGVPVIAGQLKEKKGKWKFLKRWKTRYFTLSGAHMTYNKSDHRKETLPVSKIQSVKAVRKGIRDIPKAFEIFTGDETYRSKLKANKTLNNGSNVYTLL
;
A
#
# COMPACT_ATOMS: atom_id res chain seq x y z
N MET A 1 -15.16 18.17 -22.27
CA MET A 1 -15.49 17.17 -21.23
C MET A 1 -15.29 15.71 -21.69
N THR A 2 -15.66 15.35 -22.93
CA THR A 2 -15.51 13.97 -23.45
C THR A 2 -14.05 13.47 -23.46
N SER A 3 -13.09 14.33 -23.79
CA SER A 3 -11.65 14.00 -23.76
C SER A 3 -11.12 13.66 -22.37
N ILE A 4 -11.53 14.42 -21.33
CA ILE A 4 -11.13 14.17 -19.93
C ILE A 4 -11.71 12.84 -19.44
N ARG A 5 -12.99 12.57 -19.73
CA ARG A 5 -13.64 11.30 -19.37
C ARG A 5 -12.94 10.11 -20.02
N ASN A 6 -12.65 10.19 -21.31
CA ASN A 6 -11.95 9.13 -22.04
C ASN A 6 -10.55 8.89 -21.46
N PHE A 7 -9.80 9.97 -21.19
CA PHE A 7 -8.49 9.88 -20.55
C PHE A 7 -8.58 9.16 -19.20
N ILE A 8 -9.49 9.59 -18.31
CA ILE A 8 -9.65 8.98 -16.98
C ILE A 8 -10.09 7.52 -17.06
N CYS A 9 -11.00 7.17 -17.97
CA CYS A 9 -11.43 5.77 -18.15
C CYS A 9 -10.31 4.85 -18.62
N GLN A 10 -9.41 5.32 -19.50
CA GLN A 10 -8.26 4.54 -19.93
C GLN A 10 -7.19 4.45 -18.83
N PHE A 11 -7.01 5.55 -18.11
CA PHE A 11 -5.97 5.69 -17.10
C PHE A 11 -6.27 4.86 -15.84
N SER A 12 -7.55 4.82 -15.41
CA SER A 12 -7.95 4.23 -14.13
C SER A 12 -7.71 2.72 -14.04
N ALA A 13 -7.57 2.02 -15.17
CA ALA A 13 -7.21 0.60 -15.21
C ALA A 13 -5.73 0.34 -14.95
N ARG A 14 -4.85 1.33 -15.22
CA ARG A 14 -3.39 1.19 -15.08
C ARG A 14 -2.87 1.80 -13.79
N ILE A 15 -3.46 2.91 -13.36
CA ILE A 15 -3.02 3.66 -12.18
C ILE A 15 -4.24 3.96 -11.31
N PRO A 16 -4.22 3.56 -10.01
CA PRO A 16 -5.28 3.89 -9.06
C PRO A 16 -5.37 5.40 -8.84
N ILE A 17 -6.59 5.92 -8.75
CA ILE A 17 -6.82 7.32 -8.38
C ILE A 17 -6.94 7.39 -6.85
N PRO A 18 -6.15 8.23 -6.16
CA PRO A 18 -6.30 8.43 -4.72
C PRO A 18 -7.69 8.97 -4.39
N ALA A 19 -8.29 8.47 -3.31
CA ALA A 19 -9.59 8.94 -2.84
C ALA A 19 -9.49 10.30 -2.13
N LYS A 20 -8.35 10.56 -1.47
CA LYS A 20 -8.05 11.83 -0.81
C LYS A 20 -6.55 12.07 -0.74
N CYS A 21 -6.19 13.30 -0.46
CA CYS A 21 -4.83 13.71 -0.13
C CYS A 21 -4.81 14.54 1.16
N GLY A 22 -3.66 14.61 1.82
CA GLY A 22 -3.48 15.38 3.03
C GLY A 22 -2.04 15.86 3.20
N ILE A 23 -1.89 16.99 3.89
CA ILE A 23 -0.59 17.58 4.20
C ILE A 23 -0.04 16.91 5.45
N ILE A 24 1.21 16.46 5.38
CA ILE A 24 1.94 15.95 6.52
C ILE A 24 3.10 16.89 6.84
N ASN A 25 3.11 17.38 8.08
CA ASN A 25 4.17 18.23 8.60
C ASN A 25 5.37 17.37 9.04
N GLY A 26 6.40 17.30 8.19
CA GLY A 26 7.68 16.71 8.56
C GLY A 26 8.54 17.69 9.37
N ARG A 27 9.64 17.18 9.97
CA ARG A 27 10.56 17.99 10.78
C ARG A 27 11.23 19.14 10.01
N HIS A 28 11.45 18.96 8.70
CA HIS A 28 12.17 19.92 7.85
C HIS A 28 11.38 20.40 6.64
N ARG A 29 10.32 19.69 6.26
CA ARG A 29 9.50 20.01 5.08
C ARG A 29 8.12 19.38 5.19
N GLN A 30 7.12 20.05 4.64
CA GLN A 30 5.81 19.49 4.36
C GLN A 30 5.86 18.55 3.15
N TYR A 31 5.08 17.48 3.20
CA TYR A 31 4.88 16.58 2.07
C TYR A 31 3.43 16.15 1.98
N ILE A 32 3.03 15.64 0.81
CA ILE A 32 1.66 15.19 0.57
C ILE A 32 1.58 13.69 0.74
N ARG A 33 0.58 13.27 1.53
CA ARG A 33 0.15 11.88 1.66
C ARG A 33 -1.10 11.67 0.84
N LEU A 34 -1.07 10.64 0.02
CA LEU A 34 -2.20 10.14 -0.75
C LEU A 34 -2.82 8.95 -0.02
N PHE A 35 -4.13 8.80 -0.15
CA PHE A 35 -4.89 7.76 0.50
C PHE A 35 -5.75 7.04 -0.54
N PHE A 36 -5.57 5.74 -0.66
CA PHE A 36 -6.28 4.87 -1.58
C PHE A 36 -7.27 4.00 -0.82
N LEU A 37 -8.48 3.87 -1.37
CA LEU A 37 -9.54 3.02 -0.85
C LEU A 37 -9.60 1.71 -1.63
N CYS A 38 -10.07 0.67 -0.97
CA CYS A 38 -10.57 -0.53 -1.66
C CYS A 38 -11.98 -0.24 -2.19
N GLY A 39 -12.23 -0.45 -3.48
CA GLY A 39 -13.54 -0.16 -4.08
C GLY A 39 -14.68 -1.06 -3.63
N ASP A 40 -14.38 -2.24 -3.06
CA ASP A 40 -15.39 -3.26 -2.73
C ASP A 40 -15.81 -3.27 -1.26
N GLN A 41 -14.97 -2.75 -0.34
CA GLN A 41 -15.17 -2.67 1.12
C GLN A 41 -16.02 -3.79 1.78
N LYS A 42 -15.86 -5.05 1.36
CA LYS A 42 -16.58 -6.21 1.90
C LYS A 42 -16.24 -6.46 3.38
N GLU A 43 -17.02 -7.31 4.06
CA GLU A 43 -16.88 -7.63 5.49
C GLU A 43 -15.44 -8.00 5.92
N ARG A 44 -14.68 -8.71 5.07
CA ARG A 44 -13.29 -9.11 5.34
C ARG A 44 -12.24 -8.23 4.66
N CYS A 45 -12.62 -7.04 4.20
CA CYS A 45 -11.71 -6.13 3.51
C CYS A 45 -10.60 -5.66 4.45
N ILE A 46 -9.34 -5.83 4.02
CA ILE A 46 -8.15 -5.34 4.75
C ILE A 46 -8.20 -3.81 4.94
N TYR A 47 -8.87 -3.12 4.02
CA TYR A 47 -9.03 -1.66 3.99
C TYR A 47 -10.49 -1.22 4.16
N GLY A 48 -11.30 -1.97 4.91
CA GLY A 48 -12.71 -1.63 5.18
C GLY A 48 -12.84 -0.29 5.94
N ASN A 49 -11.98 -0.08 6.94
CA ASN A 49 -11.97 1.12 7.80
C ASN A 49 -10.65 1.90 7.75
N SER A 50 -9.79 1.60 6.78
CA SER A 50 -8.45 2.18 6.66
C SER A 50 -8.13 2.50 5.21
N TYR A 51 -7.00 3.19 4.99
CA TYR A 51 -6.54 3.57 3.67
C TYR A 51 -5.17 2.96 3.43
N PHE A 52 -4.92 2.54 2.20
CA PHE A 52 -3.54 2.37 1.76
C PHE A 52 -2.95 3.78 1.57
N THR A 53 -1.73 4.03 2.05
CA THR A 53 -1.13 5.39 2.01
C THR A 53 0.17 5.46 1.23
N LEU A 54 0.39 6.58 0.55
CA LEU A 54 1.61 6.90 -0.20
C LEU A 54 2.06 8.33 0.12
N ASP A 55 3.28 8.48 0.64
CA ASP A 55 3.93 9.78 0.73
C ASP A 55 4.62 10.08 -0.61
N THR A 56 4.06 11.00 -1.39
CA THR A 56 4.47 11.24 -2.77
C THR A 56 5.61 12.26 -2.88
N LYS A 57 6.50 12.01 -3.84
CA LYS A 57 7.57 12.87 -4.32
C LYS A 57 7.20 13.64 -5.59
N VAL A 58 6.09 13.29 -6.24
CA VAL A 58 5.54 13.97 -7.43
C VAL A 58 4.11 14.49 -7.16
N PRO A 59 3.92 15.30 -6.10
CA PRO A 59 2.58 15.73 -5.66
C PRO A 59 1.80 16.50 -6.71
N LYS A 60 2.48 17.32 -7.54
CA LYS A 60 1.85 18.10 -8.62
C LYS A 60 1.09 17.20 -9.60
N THR A 61 1.73 16.12 -10.05
CA THR A 61 1.17 15.17 -11.02
C THR A 61 0.00 14.38 -10.42
N TRP A 62 0.11 13.95 -9.16
CA TRP A 62 -0.99 13.27 -8.47
C TRP A 62 -2.20 14.19 -8.26
N ILE A 63 -1.97 15.42 -7.82
CA ILE A 63 -3.04 16.41 -7.62
C ILE A 63 -3.72 16.74 -8.96
N HIS A 64 -2.94 16.89 -10.04
CA HIS A 64 -3.51 17.07 -11.38
C HIS A 64 -4.41 15.90 -11.77
N LEU A 65 -3.93 14.67 -11.60
CA LEU A 65 -4.71 13.48 -11.90
C LEU A 65 -6.01 13.40 -11.08
N MET A 66 -5.95 13.70 -9.78
CA MET A 66 -7.13 13.74 -8.92
C MET A 66 -8.12 14.81 -9.39
N PHE A 67 -7.64 16.00 -9.76
CA PHE A 67 -8.49 17.04 -10.34
C PHE A 67 -9.19 16.56 -11.62
N LEU A 68 -8.45 15.96 -12.56
CA LEU A 68 -9.02 15.42 -13.80
C LEU A 68 -10.09 14.36 -13.51
N ALA A 69 -9.89 13.53 -12.49
CA ALA A 69 -10.85 12.51 -12.07
C ALA A 69 -12.14 13.10 -11.50
N ILE A 70 -12.05 14.18 -10.72
CA ILE A 70 -13.23 14.91 -10.22
C ILE A 70 -13.94 15.58 -11.40
N GLN A 71 -13.19 16.29 -12.25
CA GLN A 71 -13.73 16.98 -13.42
C GLN A 71 -14.41 16.03 -14.43
N ALA A 72 -13.94 14.78 -14.55
CA ALA A 72 -14.57 13.76 -15.38
C ALA A 72 -15.97 13.37 -14.86
N GLN A 73 -16.16 13.38 -13.54
CA GLN A 73 -17.41 13.02 -12.87
C GLN A 73 -18.38 14.22 -12.78
N SER A 74 -17.88 15.44 -12.88
CA SER A 74 -18.70 16.66 -12.88
C SER A 74 -19.57 16.78 -14.14
N THR A 75 -20.73 17.40 -13.96
CA THR A 75 -21.66 17.74 -15.05
C THR A 75 -21.22 18.96 -15.84
N SER A 76 -20.43 19.85 -15.22
CA SER A 76 -19.91 21.10 -15.79
C SER A 76 -18.45 21.33 -15.41
N ALA A 77 -17.81 22.35 -15.99
CA ALA A 77 -16.45 22.74 -15.65
C ALA A 77 -16.39 23.27 -14.21
N LEU A 78 -15.43 22.77 -13.43
CA LEU A 78 -15.24 23.14 -12.04
C LEU A 78 -14.67 24.55 -11.92
N SER A 79 -15.23 25.34 -10.99
CA SER A 79 -14.65 26.63 -10.63
C SER A 79 -13.47 26.47 -9.67
N GLN A 80 -12.58 27.46 -9.58
CA GLN A 80 -11.43 27.42 -8.64
C GLN A 80 -11.82 27.38 -7.16
N ASN A 81 -13.06 27.71 -6.84
CA ASN A 81 -13.59 27.73 -5.48
C ASN A 81 -14.58 26.58 -5.24
N ASP A 82 -14.63 25.61 -6.15
CA ASP A 82 -15.51 24.46 -6.00
C ASP A 82 -15.13 23.64 -4.75
N PRO A 83 -16.08 23.33 -3.85
CA PRO A 83 -15.79 22.59 -2.63
C PRO A 83 -15.12 21.23 -2.88
N SER A 84 -15.42 20.58 -4.01
CA SER A 84 -14.88 19.26 -4.36
C SER A 84 -13.36 19.27 -4.58
N ILE A 85 -12.79 20.41 -4.99
CA ILE A 85 -11.34 20.56 -5.26
C ILE A 85 -10.61 21.36 -4.19
N SER A 86 -11.32 21.81 -3.14
CA SER A 86 -10.74 22.61 -2.04
C SER A 86 -9.53 21.92 -1.39
N SER A 87 -9.64 20.61 -1.11
CA SER A 87 -8.55 19.81 -0.52
C SER A 87 -7.32 19.71 -1.43
N LEU A 88 -7.54 19.60 -2.75
CA LEU A 88 -6.48 19.57 -3.76
C LEU A 88 -5.73 20.90 -3.81
N LYS A 89 -6.48 22.01 -3.80
CA LYS A 89 -5.95 23.37 -3.77
C LYS A 89 -5.09 23.61 -2.53
N THR A 90 -5.64 23.31 -1.35
CA THR A 90 -4.91 23.46 -0.07
C THR A 90 -3.63 22.62 -0.04
N CYS A 91 -3.68 21.37 -0.52
CA CYS A 91 -2.48 20.51 -0.57
C CYS A 91 -1.40 21.08 -1.48
N LEU A 92 -1.78 21.62 -2.64
CA LEU A 92 -0.85 22.16 -3.60
C LEU A 92 -0.23 23.48 -3.12
N GLU A 93 -1.02 24.35 -2.51
CA GLU A 93 -0.57 25.61 -1.93
C GLU A 93 0.43 25.37 -0.78
N ALA A 94 0.21 24.34 0.04
CA ALA A 94 1.12 24.01 1.15
C ALA A 94 2.54 23.61 0.70
N ILE A 95 2.69 23.05 -0.50
CA ILE A 95 3.99 22.66 -1.05
C ILE A 95 4.57 23.68 -2.03
N SER A 96 3.84 24.77 -2.26
CA SER A 96 4.19 25.85 -3.19
C SER A 96 5.04 26.91 -2.49
N GLU A 97 5.98 27.50 -3.22
CA GLU A 97 6.66 28.71 -2.74
C GLU A 97 5.67 29.87 -2.73
N LYS A 98 5.77 30.75 -1.71
CA LYS A 98 4.81 31.82 -1.46
C LYS A 98 4.65 32.70 -2.71
N GLY A 99 3.42 32.86 -3.19
CA GLY A 99 3.05 33.84 -4.22
C GLY A 99 2.78 33.31 -5.63
N GLN A 100 2.97 32.01 -5.91
CA GLN A 100 2.61 31.44 -7.21
C GLN A 100 1.20 30.81 -7.19
N ASN A 101 0.34 31.18 -8.16
CA ASN A 101 -0.94 30.50 -8.40
C ASN A 101 -0.70 29.16 -9.12
N ILE A 102 -0.02 28.23 -8.43
CA ILE A 102 0.37 26.93 -8.98
C ILE A 102 -0.86 26.06 -9.26
N PHE A 103 -1.97 26.29 -8.54
CA PHE A 103 -3.21 25.55 -8.76
C PHE A 103 -3.78 25.77 -10.15
N LEU A 104 -3.97 27.03 -10.57
CA LEU A 104 -4.50 27.33 -11.89
C LEU A 104 -3.61 26.75 -12.99
N THR A 105 -2.30 26.93 -12.88
CA THR A 105 -1.34 26.41 -13.86
C THR A 105 -1.41 24.90 -14.01
N ILE A 106 -1.64 24.16 -12.91
CA ILE A 106 -1.70 22.70 -12.96
C ILE A 106 -3.03 22.23 -13.56
N VAL A 107 -4.16 22.79 -13.13
CA VAL A 107 -5.47 22.31 -13.59
C VAL A 107 -5.78 22.67 -15.05
N THR A 108 -5.08 23.66 -15.61
CA THR A 108 -5.16 24.03 -17.04
C THR A 108 -4.05 23.44 -17.89
N SER A 109 -3.12 22.68 -17.29
CA SER A 109 -2.03 22.04 -18.03
C SER A 109 -2.51 20.88 -18.89
N SER A 110 -1.67 20.45 -19.85
CA SER A 110 -1.91 19.25 -20.64
C SER A 110 -2.00 17.99 -19.76
N PHE A 111 -2.75 16.98 -20.21
CA PHE A 111 -2.83 15.71 -19.50
C PHE A 111 -1.46 15.10 -19.19
N PRO A 112 -1.30 14.40 -18.05
CA PRO A 112 -0.06 13.71 -17.70
C PRO A 112 0.50 12.87 -18.84
N SER A 113 1.74 13.16 -19.24
CA SER A 113 2.44 12.47 -20.32
C SER A 113 2.75 11.00 -19.95
N ALA A 114 3.22 10.20 -20.92
CA ALA A 114 3.70 8.85 -20.63
C ALA A 114 4.82 8.83 -19.57
N LYS A 115 5.72 9.83 -19.61
CA LYS A 115 6.79 9.99 -18.62
C LYS A 115 6.23 10.29 -17.23
N ASP A 116 5.20 11.12 -17.15
CA ASP A 116 4.52 11.41 -15.88
C ASP A 116 3.85 10.15 -15.32
N GLN A 117 3.18 9.37 -16.17
CA GLN A 117 2.57 8.10 -15.80
C GLN A 117 3.59 7.10 -15.25
N ASP A 118 4.76 6.99 -15.89
CA ASP A 118 5.82 6.11 -15.42
C ASP A 118 6.35 6.53 -14.04
N LEU A 119 6.41 7.83 -13.74
CA LEU A 119 6.77 8.31 -12.39
C LEU A 119 5.74 7.88 -11.33
N LEU A 120 4.44 8.00 -11.63
CA LEU A 120 3.37 7.56 -10.72
C LEU A 120 3.44 6.05 -10.48
N ILE A 121 3.64 5.27 -11.54
CA ILE A 121 3.80 3.81 -11.47
C ILE A 121 5.05 3.44 -10.67
N GLN A 122 6.17 4.16 -10.83
CA GLN A 122 7.37 3.95 -10.04
C GLN A 122 7.13 4.20 -8.55
N GLU A 123 6.35 5.23 -8.18
CA GLU A 123 5.97 5.44 -6.78
C GLU A 123 5.15 4.27 -6.23
N LEU A 124 4.11 3.86 -6.95
CA LEU A 124 3.24 2.73 -6.58
C LEU A 124 4.02 1.40 -6.47
N ASN A 125 4.96 1.14 -7.38
CA ASN A 125 5.86 -0.01 -7.29
C ASN A 125 6.77 0.08 -6.07
N ARG A 126 7.32 1.28 -5.80
CA ARG A 126 8.22 1.49 -4.65
C ARG A 126 7.53 1.20 -3.33
N ILE A 127 6.24 1.50 -3.20
CA ILE A 127 5.43 1.20 -2.01
C ILE A 127 4.64 -0.11 -2.11
N ARG A 128 4.82 -0.88 -3.20
CA ARG A 128 4.22 -2.20 -3.41
C ARG A 128 2.69 -2.19 -3.43
N PHE A 129 2.12 -1.11 -3.94
CA PHE A 129 0.67 -0.99 -4.08
C PHE A 129 0.07 -2.18 -4.84
N PHE A 130 0.71 -2.57 -5.96
CA PHE A 130 0.25 -3.66 -6.84
C PHE A 130 0.41 -5.06 -6.26
N ASP A 131 1.12 -5.22 -5.13
CA ASP A 131 1.17 -6.50 -4.41
C ASP A 131 -0.07 -6.69 -3.51
N VAL A 132 -0.76 -5.58 -3.21
CA VAL A 132 -1.91 -5.54 -2.30
C VAL A 132 -3.22 -5.33 -3.05
N PHE A 133 -3.18 -4.49 -4.08
CA PHE A 133 -4.33 -4.12 -4.89
C PHE A 133 -4.20 -4.61 -6.33
N GLU A 134 -5.32 -5.04 -6.88
CA GLU A 134 -5.45 -5.45 -8.27
C GLU A 134 -6.68 -4.77 -8.88
N PHE A 135 -6.59 -4.42 -10.16
CA PHE A 135 -7.71 -3.82 -10.88
C PHE A 135 -8.74 -4.89 -11.23
N ASN A 136 -9.96 -4.72 -10.73
CA ASN A 136 -11.08 -5.56 -11.09
C ASN A 136 -11.66 -5.07 -12.42
N ALA A 137 -11.36 -5.77 -13.52
CA ALA A 137 -11.83 -5.36 -14.85
C ALA A 137 -13.37 -5.41 -14.98
N ALA A 138 -14.03 -6.37 -14.34
CA ALA A 138 -15.49 -6.51 -14.38
C ALA A 138 -16.21 -5.34 -13.68
N LYS A 139 -15.69 -4.93 -12.51
CA LYS A 139 -16.26 -3.83 -11.71
C LYS A 139 -15.63 -2.46 -11.98
N LYS A 140 -14.56 -2.42 -12.77
CA LYS A 140 -13.79 -1.22 -13.15
C LYS A 140 -13.26 -0.40 -11.98
N HIS A 141 -12.80 -1.06 -10.91
CA HIS A 141 -12.16 -0.40 -9.77
C HIS A 141 -10.99 -1.21 -9.23
N TRP A 142 -10.12 -0.54 -8.46
CA TRP A 142 -9.08 -1.21 -7.69
C TRP A 142 -9.67 -1.80 -6.41
N ALA A 143 -9.26 -3.01 -6.07
CA ALA A 143 -9.62 -3.64 -4.81
C ALA A 143 -8.45 -4.44 -4.26
N CYS A 144 -8.42 -4.57 -2.93
CA CYS A 144 -7.41 -5.39 -2.28
C CYS A 144 -7.59 -6.87 -2.65
N PHE A 145 -6.52 -7.65 -2.52
CA PHE A 145 -6.49 -9.07 -2.87
C PHE A 145 -7.66 -9.86 -2.28
N VAL A 146 -7.99 -9.65 -1.00
CA VAL A 146 -9.12 -10.32 -0.31
C VAL A 146 -10.47 -10.00 -0.95
N CYS A 147 -10.67 -8.76 -1.40
CA CYS A 147 -11.93 -8.37 -2.02
C CYS A 147 -12.07 -8.89 -3.46
N ASN A 148 -10.95 -8.99 -4.18
CA ASN A 148 -10.91 -9.52 -5.55
C ASN A 148 -10.97 -11.05 -5.60
N HIS A 149 -10.41 -11.75 -4.61
CA HIS A 149 -10.32 -13.20 -4.56
C HIS A 149 -10.91 -13.75 -3.26
N PRO A 150 -12.21 -13.50 -2.95
CA PRO A 150 -12.83 -13.94 -1.69
C PRO A 150 -12.80 -15.47 -1.51
N GLU A 151 -12.80 -16.23 -2.60
CA GLU A 151 -12.67 -17.70 -2.61
C GLU A 151 -11.33 -18.16 -2.05
N LYS A 152 -10.24 -17.47 -2.37
CA LYS A 152 -8.89 -17.79 -1.86
C LYS A 152 -8.76 -17.48 -0.37
N VAL A 153 -9.61 -16.60 0.16
CA VAL A 153 -9.64 -16.25 1.58
C VAL A 153 -10.28 -17.37 2.41
N GLY A 154 -11.23 -18.11 1.83
CA GLY A 154 -11.77 -19.31 2.45
C GLY A 154 -10.68 -20.33 2.76
N ASP A 155 -9.82 -20.60 1.77
CA ASP A 155 -8.69 -21.52 1.90
C ASP A 155 -7.59 -20.99 2.84
N LEU A 156 -7.35 -19.67 2.84
CA LEU A 156 -6.44 -19.02 3.79
C LEU A 156 -6.87 -19.17 5.25
N LEU A 157 -8.19 -19.22 5.48
CA LEU A 157 -8.82 -19.26 6.79
C LEU A 157 -9.16 -20.67 7.28
N GLN A 158 -8.89 -21.73 6.50
CA GLN A 158 -9.06 -23.10 6.98
C GLN A 158 -8.07 -23.40 8.11
N ASP A 159 -8.59 -23.47 9.33
CA ASP A 159 -7.82 -23.81 10.52
C ASP A 159 -7.20 -25.20 10.36
N GLY A 160 -5.87 -25.26 10.33
CA GLY A 160 -5.10 -26.50 10.38
C GLY A 160 -4.18 -26.78 9.19
N VAL A 161 -4.45 -26.22 8.01
CA VAL A 161 -3.58 -26.39 6.83
C VAL A 161 -2.66 -25.17 6.66
N PRO A 162 -1.33 -25.36 6.61
CA PRO A 162 -0.41 -24.23 6.43
C PRO A 162 -0.49 -23.70 5.00
N VAL A 163 -0.94 -22.45 4.86
CA VAL A 163 -1.11 -21.73 3.59
C VAL A 163 0.22 -21.16 3.11
N ILE A 164 1.07 -20.75 4.04
CA ILE A 164 2.47 -20.40 3.78
C ILE A 164 3.33 -21.12 4.80
N ALA A 165 4.33 -21.86 4.32
CA ALA A 165 5.31 -22.50 5.19
C ALA A 165 6.72 -22.22 4.69
N GLY A 166 7.66 -22.05 5.63
CA GLY A 166 9.04 -21.87 5.24
C GLY A 166 9.99 -21.62 6.40
N GLN A 167 11.28 -21.78 6.11
CA GLN A 167 12.33 -21.43 7.06
C GLN A 167 12.58 -19.93 7.05
N LEU A 168 12.37 -19.29 8.21
CA LEU A 168 12.68 -17.90 8.44
C LEU A 168 13.65 -17.77 9.60
N LYS A 169 14.59 -16.83 9.53
CA LYS A 169 15.48 -16.54 10.67
C LYS A 169 14.85 -15.49 11.56
N GLU A 170 14.62 -15.77 12.84
CA GLU A 170 14.19 -14.82 13.88
C GLU A 170 15.43 -14.18 14.55
N LYS A 171 15.42 -12.86 14.80
CA LYS A 171 16.49 -12.19 15.56
C LYS A 171 16.08 -11.99 17.03
N LYS A 172 16.64 -12.76 17.95
CA LYS A 172 16.24 -12.78 19.37
C LYS A 172 17.40 -12.50 20.33
N GLY A 173 17.11 -11.80 21.42
CA GLY A 173 18.05 -11.51 22.52
C GLY A 173 17.64 -10.27 23.31
N LYS A 174 17.84 -10.29 24.64
CA LYS A 174 17.51 -9.16 25.53
C LYS A 174 18.39 -7.93 25.26
N TRP A 175 19.67 -8.15 24.98
CA TRP A 175 20.66 -7.09 24.72
C TRP A 175 20.96 -6.92 23.23
N LYS A 176 21.03 -5.68 22.73
CA LYS A 176 21.24 -5.37 21.30
C LYS A 176 22.45 -6.08 20.68
N PHE A 177 23.56 -6.19 21.42
CA PHE A 177 24.81 -6.80 20.99
C PHE A 177 24.85 -8.34 21.12
N LEU A 178 23.97 -8.94 21.94
CA LEU A 178 23.85 -10.40 22.09
C LEU A 178 22.72 -11.00 21.24
N LYS A 179 22.04 -10.19 20.40
CA LYS A 179 20.98 -10.69 19.53
C LYS A 179 21.53 -11.62 18.46
N ARG A 180 21.14 -12.89 18.51
CA ARG A 180 21.53 -13.93 17.54
C ARG A 180 20.38 -14.24 16.59
N TRP A 181 20.74 -14.64 15.37
CA TRP A 181 19.77 -15.16 14.40
C TRP A 181 19.50 -16.64 14.69
N LYS A 182 18.24 -17.03 14.75
CA LYS A 182 17.81 -18.42 14.88
C LYS A 182 16.90 -18.78 13.71
N THR A 183 17.30 -19.76 12.89
CA THR A 183 16.43 -20.31 11.84
C THR A 183 15.32 -21.11 12.50
N ARG A 184 14.06 -20.77 12.19
CA ARG A 184 12.86 -21.49 12.63
C ARG A 184 11.98 -21.79 11.42
N TYR A 185 11.22 -22.87 11.50
CA TYR A 185 10.18 -23.16 10.52
C TYR A 185 8.90 -22.46 10.95
N PHE A 186 8.36 -21.61 10.09
CA PHE A 186 7.12 -20.88 10.31
C PHE A 186 6.05 -21.44 9.40
N THR A 187 4.83 -21.48 9.93
CA THR A 187 3.61 -21.88 9.22
C THR A 187 2.54 -20.84 9.49
N LEU A 188 2.02 -20.22 8.44
CA LEU A 188 0.83 -19.39 8.48
C LEU A 188 -0.36 -20.28 8.11
N SER A 189 -1.31 -20.44 9.03
CA SER A 189 -2.53 -21.22 8.85
C SER A 189 -3.68 -20.45 9.48
N GLY A 190 -4.71 -20.13 8.73
CA GLY A 190 -5.82 -19.35 9.27
C GLY A 190 -5.41 -17.95 9.72
N ALA A 191 -6.00 -17.52 10.83
CA ALA A 191 -5.64 -16.27 11.52
C ALA A 191 -4.42 -16.43 12.46
N HIS A 192 -3.60 -17.47 12.27
CA HIS A 192 -2.51 -17.83 13.18
C HIS A 192 -1.19 -18.07 12.44
N MET A 193 -0.14 -17.40 12.87
CA MET A 193 1.24 -17.72 12.50
C MET A 193 1.85 -18.56 13.60
N THR A 194 2.32 -19.77 13.28
CA THR A 194 2.92 -20.71 14.23
C THR A 194 4.38 -20.97 13.92
N TYR A 195 5.19 -21.21 14.95
CA TYR A 195 6.60 -21.58 14.78
C TYR A 195 7.11 -22.46 15.92
N ASN A 196 8.07 -23.34 15.60
CA ASN A 196 8.66 -24.26 16.58
C ASN A 196 9.85 -23.63 17.30
N LYS A 197 9.86 -23.64 18.64
CA LYS A 197 11.04 -23.29 19.43
C LYS A 197 12.03 -24.45 19.52
N SER A 198 13.24 -24.14 19.97
CA SER A 198 14.32 -25.13 20.19
C SER A 198 14.00 -26.16 21.27
N ASP A 199 12.96 -25.94 22.06
CA ASP A 199 12.52 -26.81 23.15
C ASP A 199 11.28 -27.63 22.76
N HIS A 200 11.07 -27.86 21.46
CA HIS A 200 9.89 -28.53 20.87
C HIS A 200 8.52 -27.88 21.16
N ARG A 201 8.47 -26.78 21.94
CA ARG A 201 7.27 -25.98 22.16
C ARG A 201 6.88 -25.22 20.89
N LYS A 202 5.61 -25.33 20.49
CA LYS A 202 5.00 -24.57 19.41
C LYS A 202 4.48 -23.24 19.98
N GLU A 203 4.88 -22.12 19.38
CA GLU A 203 4.28 -20.82 19.69
C GLU A 203 3.38 -20.36 18.56
N THR A 204 2.31 -19.66 18.95
CA THR A 204 1.28 -19.15 18.04
C THR A 204 1.15 -17.65 18.22
N LEU A 205 1.30 -16.90 17.13
CA LEU A 205 1.00 -15.48 17.05
C LEU A 205 -0.31 -15.30 16.27
N PRO A 206 -1.39 -14.80 16.90
CA PRO A 206 -2.59 -14.39 16.17
C PRO A 206 -2.26 -13.24 15.22
N VAL A 207 -2.65 -13.37 13.95
CA VAL A 207 -2.47 -12.32 12.93
C VAL A 207 -3.21 -11.04 13.33
N SER A 208 -4.33 -11.16 14.04
CA SER A 208 -5.08 -10.01 14.59
C SER A 208 -4.28 -9.14 15.56
N LYS A 209 -3.20 -9.66 16.17
CA LYS A 209 -2.30 -8.88 17.02
C LYS A 209 -1.24 -8.12 16.23
N ILE A 210 -1.10 -8.37 14.93
CA ILE A 210 -0.15 -7.69 14.05
C ILE A 210 -0.71 -6.32 13.69
N GLN A 211 -0.05 -5.29 14.18
CA GLN A 211 -0.36 -3.89 13.89
C GLN A 211 0.26 -3.42 12.57
N SER A 212 1.45 -3.91 12.23
CA SER A 212 2.05 -3.64 10.92
C SER A 212 3.14 -4.65 10.57
N VAL A 213 3.38 -4.81 9.26
CA VAL A 213 4.53 -5.54 8.72
C VAL A 213 5.36 -4.58 7.88
N LYS A 214 6.66 -4.51 8.16
CA LYS A 214 7.60 -3.60 7.48
C LYS A 214 8.71 -4.37 6.81
N ALA A 215 8.77 -4.29 5.49
CA ALA A 215 9.92 -4.79 4.73
C ALA A 215 11.23 -4.11 5.16
N VAL A 216 12.24 -4.91 5.50
CA VAL A 216 13.61 -4.45 5.78
C VAL A 216 14.39 -4.40 4.48
N ARG A 217 14.52 -3.21 3.91
CA ARG A 217 15.22 -3.01 2.63
C ARG A 217 16.74 -2.99 2.82
N LYS A 218 17.45 -3.66 1.91
CA LYS A 218 18.85 -3.37 1.56
C LYS A 218 18.85 -3.01 0.07
N GLY A 219 19.02 -1.73 -0.28
CA GLY A 219 19.13 -1.27 -1.67
C GLY A 219 17.79 -1.04 -2.40
N ILE A 220 17.90 -0.59 -3.66
CA ILE A 220 16.80 -0.07 -4.50
C ILE A 220 16.10 -1.18 -5.34
N ARG A 221 16.73 -2.35 -5.53
CA ARG A 221 16.26 -3.38 -6.48
C ARG A 221 16.11 -4.80 -5.93
N ASP A 222 16.25 -5.01 -4.62
CA ASP A 222 16.15 -6.35 -4.03
C ASP A 222 14.77 -6.59 -3.41
N ILE A 223 14.17 -7.75 -3.74
CA ILE A 223 13.08 -8.36 -2.96
C ILE A 223 13.51 -8.34 -1.47
N PRO A 224 12.72 -7.76 -0.56
CA PRO A 224 13.15 -7.55 0.82
C PRO A 224 13.46 -8.87 1.52
N LYS A 225 14.74 -9.24 1.60
CA LYS A 225 15.17 -10.50 2.22
C LYS A 225 14.78 -10.62 3.69
N ALA A 226 14.28 -9.56 4.34
CA ALA A 226 13.66 -9.63 5.64
C ALA A 226 12.48 -8.66 5.82
N PHE A 227 11.60 -8.94 6.76
CA PHE A 227 10.52 -8.06 7.21
C PHE A 227 10.42 -8.06 8.75
N GLU A 228 9.94 -6.97 9.34
CA GLU A 228 9.66 -6.80 10.76
C GLU A 228 8.15 -6.81 10.99
N ILE A 229 7.68 -7.53 12.02
CA ILE A 229 6.28 -7.54 12.43
C ILE A 229 6.16 -6.66 13.69
N PHE A 230 5.13 -5.84 13.79
CA PHE A 230 4.85 -5.04 14.98
C PHE A 230 3.53 -5.50 15.59
N THR A 231 3.50 -5.69 16.91
CA THR A 231 2.34 -6.14 17.67
C THR A 231 2.11 -5.18 18.83
N GLY A 232 0.86 -5.05 19.31
CA GLY A 232 0.49 -4.08 20.35
C GLY A 232 1.26 -4.20 21.67
N ASP A 233 1.73 -5.40 22.00
CA ASP A 233 2.45 -5.67 23.25
C ASP A 233 3.99 -5.43 23.13
N GLU A 234 4.43 -4.61 22.18
CA GLU A 234 5.83 -4.19 21.97
C GLU A 234 6.92 -5.30 21.94
N THR A 235 6.75 -6.53 21.44
CA THR A 235 7.94 -7.41 21.31
C THR A 235 7.92 -8.54 20.28
N TYR A 236 7.68 -8.25 19.00
CA TYR A 236 8.14 -9.14 17.94
C TYR A 236 8.88 -8.41 16.82
N ARG A 237 10.00 -7.74 17.16
CA ARG A 237 11.01 -7.28 16.16
C ARG A 237 11.75 -8.48 15.52
N SER A 238 10.98 -9.40 14.97
CA SER A 238 11.45 -10.55 14.23
C SER A 238 11.70 -10.06 12.82
N LYS A 239 12.95 -9.70 12.54
CA LYS A 239 13.41 -9.68 11.15
C LYS A 239 13.34 -11.12 10.68
N LEU A 240 12.52 -11.45 9.68
CA LEU A 240 12.39 -12.81 9.17
C LEU A 240 13.15 -12.94 7.86
N LYS A 241 14.33 -13.59 7.86
CA LYS A 241 15.10 -13.76 6.61
C LYS A 241 14.58 -14.95 5.81
N ALA A 242 14.07 -14.73 4.60
CA ALA A 242 13.69 -15.80 3.69
C ALA A 242 14.94 -16.57 3.21
N ASN A 243 14.97 -17.88 3.40
CA ASN A 243 15.86 -18.76 2.64
C ASN A 243 15.24 -19.02 1.26
N LYS A 244 16.06 -19.30 0.25
CA LYS A 244 15.74 -19.27 -1.19
C LYS A 244 14.75 -20.35 -1.68
N THR A 245 13.86 -20.85 -0.83
CA THR A 245 12.94 -21.96 -1.15
C THR A 245 11.56 -21.67 -0.58
N LEU A 246 10.68 -21.19 -1.45
CA LEU A 246 9.22 -21.25 -1.29
C LEU A 246 8.73 -22.18 -2.40
N ASN A 247 8.37 -23.40 -2.04
CA ASN A 247 7.67 -24.32 -2.94
C ASN A 247 6.19 -23.92 -2.97
N ASN A 248 5.91 -22.91 -3.78
CA ASN A 248 4.63 -22.58 -4.42
C ASN A 248 4.76 -21.11 -4.81
N GLY A 249 4.53 -20.80 -6.08
CA GLY A 249 4.76 -19.50 -6.74
C GLY A 249 3.99 -18.29 -6.19
N SER A 250 3.58 -18.31 -4.93
CA SER A 250 2.95 -17.21 -4.21
C SER A 250 4.02 -16.46 -3.40
N ASN A 251 4.30 -15.23 -3.80
CA ASN A 251 5.17 -14.34 -3.04
C ASN A 251 4.56 -14.11 -1.64
N VAL A 252 5.33 -14.39 -0.59
CA VAL A 252 4.95 -14.21 0.84
C VAL A 252 4.43 -12.81 1.16
N TYR A 253 4.71 -11.85 0.29
CA TYR A 253 4.31 -10.46 0.44
C TYR A 253 2.92 -10.12 -0.07
N THR A 254 2.23 -11.05 -0.73
CA THR A 254 0.83 -10.86 -1.16
C THR A 254 -0.14 -11.08 0.01
N LEU A 255 0.34 -11.61 1.14
CA LEU A 255 -0.48 -12.05 2.27
C LEU A 255 -0.20 -11.33 3.61
N LEU A 256 0.68 -10.32 3.61
CA LEU A 256 0.99 -9.47 4.77
C LEU A 256 0.91 -7.99 4.44
#